data_AF-E1IA15-F1
#
_entry.id   AF-E1IA15-F1
#
_cell.length_a   1.000
_cell.length_b   1.000
_cell.length_c   1.000
_cell.angle_alpha   90.00
_cell.angle_beta   90.00
_cell.angle_gamma   90.00
#
_symmetry.space_group_name_H-M   'P 1'
#
loop_
_entity.id
_entity.type
_entity.pdbx_description
1 polymer ?
#
loop_
_entity_poly.entity_id
_entity_poly.type
_entity_poly.pdbx_seq_one_letter_code
_entity_poly.pdbx_strand_id
1 'polypeptide(L)' 'MSRHRRGNRRQHLALTAPTLVTCPECGSLMRAHFACKNCGTYKGRQVIALASQAADQR' A
#
# COMPACT_ATOMS: atom_id res chain seq x y z
N MET A 1 25.86 -7.90 23.96
CA MET A 1 26.12 -8.27 22.54
C MET A 1 27.15 -7.30 21.97
N SER A 2 28.25 -7.76 21.35
CA SER A 2 29.27 -6.87 20.77
C SER A 2 28.73 -6.08 19.56
N ARG A 3 29.34 -4.93 19.23
CA ARG A 3 28.97 -4.09 18.07
C ARG A 3 28.89 -4.91 16.78
N HIS A 4 29.88 -5.78 16.54
CA HIS A 4 29.91 -6.67 15.38
C HIS A 4 28.72 -7.65 15.36
N ARG A 5 28.46 -8.36 16.48
CA ARG A 5 27.31 -9.28 16.58
C ARG A 5 25.96 -8.59 16.39
N ARG A 6 25.80 -7.36 16.86
CA ARG A 6 24.58 -6.55 16.65
C ARG A 6 24.43 -6.14 15.18
N GLY A 7 25.52 -5.75 14.52
CA GLY A 7 25.55 -5.38 13.10
C GLY A 7 25.13 -6.54 12.20
N ASN A 8 25.79 -7.70 12.36
CA ASN A 8 25.50 -8.90 11.56
C ASN A 8 24.05 -9.37 11.71
N ARG A 9 23.45 -9.19 12.89
CA ARG A 9 22.02 -9.52 13.07
C ARG A 9 21.10 -8.57 12.29
N ARG A 10 21.42 -7.27 12.26
CA ARG A 10 20.58 -6.24 11.64
C ARG A 10 20.74 -6.16 10.12
N GLN A 11 21.81 -6.71 9.55
CA GLN A 11 22.07 -6.66 8.10
C GLN A 11 20.95 -7.31 7.26
N HIS A 12 20.22 -8.27 7.83
CA HIS A 12 19.11 -8.97 7.16
C HIS A 12 17.76 -8.24 7.29
N LEU A 13 17.69 -7.15 8.07
CA LEU A 13 16.44 -6.41 8.35
C LEU A 13 16.26 -5.20 7.41
N ALA A 14 16.82 -5.26 6.21
CA ALA A 14 16.65 -4.19 5.22
C ALA A 14 15.21 -4.19 4.70
N LEU A 15 14.57 -3.03 4.73
CA LEU A 15 13.22 -2.84 4.18
C LEU A 15 13.32 -2.47 2.70
N THR A 16 12.45 -3.04 1.88
CA THR A 16 12.31 -2.69 0.46
C THR A 16 11.02 -1.92 0.21
N ALA A 17 11.08 -0.94 -0.70
CA ALA A 17 9.90 -0.20 -1.10
C ALA A 17 8.93 -1.12 -1.88
N PRO A 18 7.62 -0.98 -1.68
CA PRO A 18 6.63 -1.73 -2.46
C PRO A 18 6.61 -1.26 -3.91
N THR A 19 6.28 -2.17 -4.82
CA THR A 19 6.06 -1.84 -6.23
C THR A 19 4.73 -1.09 -6.40
N LEU A 20 4.79 0.05 -7.10
CA LEU A 20 3.65 0.87 -7.43
C LEU A 20 3.42 0.87 -8.94
N VAL A 21 2.16 0.82 -9.35
CA VAL A 21 1.70 0.82 -10.74
C VAL A 21 0.70 1.95 -10.95
N THR A 22 0.59 2.46 -12.16
CA THR A 22 -0.40 3.47 -12.50
C THR A 22 -1.81 2.87 -12.57
N CYS A 23 -2.79 3.57 -12.00
CA CYS A 23 -4.19 3.21 -12.13
C CYS A 23 -4.71 3.62 -13.51
N PRO A 24 -5.36 2.72 -14.27
CA PRO A 24 -5.86 3.04 -15.62
C PRO A 24 -7.03 4.06 -15.61
N GLU A 25 -7.80 4.13 -14.53
CA GLU A 25 -9.00 4.98 -14.47
C GLU A 25 -8.70 6.42 -14.03
N CYS A 26 -7.75 6.63 -13.12
CA CYS A 26 -7.48 7.95 -12.52
C CYS A 26 -6.02 8.38 -12.59
N GLY A 27 -5.12 7.56 -13.15
CA GLY A 27 -3.70 7.88 -13.31
C GLY A 27 -2.87 7.88 -12.02
N SER A 28 -3.48 7.75 -10.84
CA SER A 28 -2.74 7.73 -9.57
C SER A 28 -1.93 6.45 -9.38
N LEU A 29 -0.82 6.52 -8.64
CA LEU A 29 -0.03 5.35 -8.25
C LEU A 29 -0.79 4.49 -7.24
N MET A 30 -0.88 3.19 -7.50
CA MET A 30 -1.52 2.19 -6.66
C MET A 30 -0.64 0.95 -6.50
N ARG A 31 -0.93 0.10 -5.51
CA ARG A 31 -0.27 -1.20 -5.37
C ARG A 31 -0.81 -2.17 -6.43
N ALA A 32 0.07 -2.98 -7.01
CA ALA A 32 -0.34 -4.05 -7.93
C ALA A 32 -1.30 -5.03 -7.22
N HIS A 33 -2.38 -5.43 -7.91
CA HIS A 33 -3.43 -6.32 -7.41
C HIS A 33 -4.32 -5.77 -6.27
N PHE A 34 -4.27 -4.47 -5.96
CA PHE A 34 -5.20 -3.83 -5.03
C PHE A 34 -6.22 -2.96 -5.75
N ALA A 35 -7.38 -2.75 -5.13
CA ALA A 35 -8.29 -1.69 -5.55
C ALA A 35 -7.64 -0.32 -5.33
N CYS A 36 -7.86 0.60 -6.26
CA CYS A 36 -7.34 1.96 -6.14
C CYS A 36 -8.04 2.67 -4.97
N LYS A 37 -7.26 3.20 -4.02
CA LYS A 37 -7.79 3.96 -2.87
C LYS A 37 -8.38 5.31 -3.26
N ASN A 38 -7.95 5.85 -4.40
CA ASN A 38 -8.38 7.17 -4.87
C ASN A 38 -9.75 7.11 -5.56
N CYS A 39 -9.93 6.17 -6.50
CA CYS A 39 -11.18 6.04 -7.27
C CYS A 39 -12.04 4.83 -6.87
N GLY A 40 -11.58 3.95 -5.99
CA GLY A 40 -12.34 2.80 -5.52
C GLY A 40 -12.50 1.68 -6.55
N THR A 41 -11.82 1.75 -7.69
CA THR A 41 -11.96 0.77 -8.78
C THR A 41 -10.88 -0.29 -8.78
N TYR A 42 -11.24 -1.49 -9.24
CA TYR A 42 -10.33 -2.60 -9.55
C TYR A 42 -10.78 -3.25 -10.86
N LYS A 43 -9.87 -3.33 -11.84
CA LYS A 43 -10.14 -3.93 -13.17
C LYS A 43 -11.42 -3.37 -13.84
N GLY A 44 -11.59 -2.03 -13.82
CA GLY A 44 -12.73 -1.35 -14.44
C GLY A 44 -14.07 -1.52 -13.71
N ARG A 45 -14.09 -2.16 -12.53
CA ARG A 45 -15.29 -2.27 -11.69
C ARG A 45 -15.12 -1.44 -10.44
N GLN A 46 -16.15 -0.70 -10.05
CA GLN A 46 -16.18 0.01 -8.77
C GLN A 46 -16.40 -1.02 -7.66
N VAL A 47 -15.38 -1.20 -6.81
CA VAL A 47 -15.40 -2.19 -5.72
C VAL A 47 -15.64 -1.50 -4.38
N ILE A 48 -15.21 -0.25 -4.24
CA ILE A 48 -15.42 0.56 -3.05
C ILE A 48 -16.49 1.61 -3.37
N ALA A 49 -17.66 1.47 -2.75
CA ALA A 49 -18.64 2.54 -2.69
C ALA A 49 -18.17 3.53 -1.62
N LEU A 50 -17.75 4.74 -2.01
CA LEU A 50 -17.27 5.79 -1.10
C LEU A 50 -18.42 6.45 -0.27
N ALA A 51 -19.54 5.76 -0.09
CA ALA A 51 -20.69 6.24 0.67
C ALA A 51 -20.88 5.38 1.93
N SER A 52 -20.34 5.84 3.08
CA SER A 52 -20.79 5.52 4.47
C SER A 52 -19.68 5.52 5.55
N GLN A 53 -18.65 6.37 5.46
CA GLN A 53 -17.68 6.49 6.57
C GLN A 53 -17.59 7.92 7.12
N ALA A 54 -18.75 8.50 7.43
CA ALA A 54 -18.87 9.75 8.19
C ALA A 54 -19.40 9.53 9.63
N ALA A 55 -19.57 8.27 10.08
CA ALA A 55 -20.25 7.96 11.35
C ALA A 55 -19.41 7.24 12.41
N ASP A 56 -18.16 6.90 12.15
CA ASP A 56 -17.33 6.14 13.11
C ASP A 56 -15.94 6.74 13.24
N GLN A 57 -15.88 7.84 13.99
CA GLN A 57 -14.64 8.38 14.55
C GLN A 57 -14.84 8.43 16.08
N ARG A 58 -14.62 7.27 16.73
CA ARG A 58 -14.42 7.14 18.17
C ARG A 58 -13.04 6.57 18.45
#